data_AF-A0A1F3SP36-F1
#
_entry.id   AF-A0A1F3SP36-F1
#
_cell.length_a   1.000
_cell.length_b   1.000
_cell.length_c   1.000
_cell.angle_alpha   90.00
_cell.angle_beta   90.00
_cell.angle_gamma   90.00
#
_symmetry.space_group_name_H-M   'P 1'
#
loop_
_entity.id
_entity.type
_entity.pdbx_description
1 polymer ?
#
loop_
_entity_poly.entity_id
_entity_poly.type
_entity_poly.pdbx_seq_one_letter_code
_entity_poly.pdbx_strand_id
1 'polypeptide(L)'
;MSQQLLTQGNLKIKCKKNVQSFRLVRSKDHFPKDFCLKIAAQECPEEVTTLEILGEGDGPIPSTISRMEWLGPFNRIRKVFLSDIQLSSLALDEQNFCALEYVVLKNIRFQEITLEDFIQTLPRQLKHLGLINCGPFCCEIKGPNDFLIELEQLDLSKNQLHELPPWIATLARLKRLTLDGNQLKTLPLYLKQLPKLNHLSLDDNPFSEETKGQIQRDFNLWF
;
A
#
# COMPACT_ATOMS: atom_id res chain seq x y z
N MET A 1 17.73 -19.48 -18.72
CA MET A 1 16.87 -18.57 -17.92
C MET A 1 15.44 -19.08 -17.98
N SER A 2 14.99 -19.86 -16.99
CA SER A 2 13.63 -20.41 -17.00
C SER A 2 12.69 -19.51 -16.20
N GLN A 3 11.85 -18.73 -16.88
CA GLN A 3 10.60 -18.23 -16.29
C GLN A 3 9.65 -19.43 -16.20
N GLN A 4 9.14 -19.76 -15.02
CA GLN A 4 7.92 -20.57 -14.96
C GLN A 4 6.77 -19.63 -15.27
N LEU A 5 6.40 -19.59 -16.54
CA LEU A 5 5.23 -18.89 -17.02
C LEU A 5 4.08 -19.90 -16.98
N LEU A 6 3.17 -19.73 -16.04
CA LEU A 6 1.89 -20.43 -16.10
C LEU A 6 0.88 -19.44 -16.64
N THR A 7 0.45 -19.69 -17.87
CA THR A 7 -0.60 -18.95 -18.55
C THR A 7 -1.83 -19.81 -18.59
N GLN A 8 -2.92 -19.38 -17.95
CA GLN A 8 -4.21 -20.01 -18.12
C GLN A 8 -5.26 -18.93 -18.39
N GLY A 9 -5.83 -18.96 -19.59
CA GLY A 9 -6.68 -17.88 -20.09
C GLY A 9 -5.93 -16.53 -20.07
N ASN A 10 -6.56 -15.53 -19.48
CA ASN A 10 -6.04 -14.16 -19.39
C ASN A 10 -5.23 -13.88 -18.10
N LEU A 11 -4.88 -14.89 -17.30
CA LEU A 11 -4.02 -14.73 -16.12
C LEU A 11 -2.61 -15.26 -16.38
N LYS A 12 -1.60 -14.49 -15.95
CA LYS A 12 -0.18 -14.84 -16.08
C LYS A 12 0.47 -14.81 -14.71
N ILE A 13 0.91 -15.98 -14.24
CA ILE A 13 1.80 -16.09 -13.09
C ILE A 13 3.22 -16.07 -13.64
N LYS A 14 4.04 -15.14 -13.13
CA LYS A 14 5.46 -15.07 -13.47
C LYS A 14 6.27 -15.18 -12.19
N CYS A 15 6.94 -16.31 -12.03
CA CYS A 15 8.05 -16.44 -11.10
C CYS A 15 9.36 -16.35 -11.89
N LYS A 16 10.22 -15.40 -11.53
CA LYS A 16 11.55 -15.26 -12.14
C LYS A 16 12.58 -15.80 -11.17
N LYS A 17 13.31 -16.87 -11.51
CA LYS A 17 14.34 -17.46 -10.62
C LYS A 17 15.37 -16.49 -10.03
N ASN A 18 15.63 -15.35 -10.68
CA ASN A 18 16.61 -14.35 -10.22
C ASN A 18 15.98 -13.13 -9.52
N VAL A 19 14.65 -13.09 -9.44
CA VAL A 19 13.91 -12.02 -8.78
C VAL A 19 13.03 -12.75 -7.78
N GLN A 20 13.27 -12.59 -6.48
CA GLN A 20 12.48 -13.19 -5.39
C GLN A 20 11.04 -12.62 -5.35
N SER A 21 10.41 -12.50 -6.51
CA SER A 21 9.13 -11.89 -6.79
C SER A 21 8.19 -12.92 -7.40
N PHE A 22 7.03 -13.08 -6.78
CA PHE A 22 5.91 -13.80 -7.33
C PHE A 22 4.91 -12.78 -7.86
N ARG A 23 4.76 -12.75 -9.20
CA ARG A 23 3.87 -11.78 -9.85
C ARG A 23 2.62 -12.47 -10.40
N LEU A 24 1.48 -11.98 -9.97
CA LEU A 24 0.15 -12.30 -10.44
C LEU A 24 -0.35 -11.17 -11.33
N VAL A 25 -0.65 -11.46 -12.59
CA VAL A 25 -1.24 -10.48 -13.52
C VAL A 25 -2.59 -10.99 -14.00
N ARG A 26 -3.67 -10.27 -13.67
CA ARG A 26 -4.99 -10.42 -14.29
C ARG A 26 -5.06 -9.56 -15.54
N SER A 27 -5.33 -10.15 -16.69
CA SER A 27 -5.79 -9.40 -17.88
C SER A 27 -7.30 -9.56 -18.08
N LYS A 28 -7.93 -8.47 -18.51
CA LYS A 28 -9.32 -8.15 -18.97
C LYS A 28 -10.52 -8.99 -18.54
N ASP A 29 -10.40 -10.29 -18.29
CA ASP A 29 -11.50 -11.17 -17.89
C ASP A 29 -11.59 -11.38 -16.36
N HIS A 30 -12.69 -12.02 -15.96
CA HIS A 30 -12.97 -12.48 -14.60
C HIS A 30 -11.94 -13.52 -14.14
N PHE A 31 -11.68 -13.61 -12.82
CA PHE A 31 -10.88 -14.70 -12.26
C PHE A 31 -11.59 -16.05 -12.49
N PRO A 32 -10.91 -17.08 -13.05
CA PRO A 32 -11.46 -18.41 -13.19
C PRO A 32 -11.91 -18.96 -11.83
N LYS A 33 -13.06 -19.64 -11.76
CA LYS A 33 -13.60 -20.19 -10.50
C LYS A 33 -12.62 -21.11 -9.77
N ASP A 34 -11.83 -21.90 -10.51
CA ASP A 34 -10.85 -22.84 -9.94
C ASP A 34 -9.47 -22.23 -9.69
N PHE A 35 -9.31 -20.93 -9.93
CA PHE A 35 -8.01 -20.27 -9.86
C PHE A 35 -7.39 -20.34 -8.47
N CYS A 36 -8.20 -20.15 -7.43
CA CYS A 36 -7.73 -20.16 -6.05
C CYS A 36 -7.27 -21.56 -5.62
N LEU A 37 -7.94 -22.61 -6.10
CA LEU A 37 -7.53 -24.00 -5.87
C LEU A 37 -6.20 -24.31 -6.53
N LYS A 38 -5.96 -23.77 -7.74
CA LYS A 38 -4.72 -23.99 -8.48
C LYS A 38 -3.55 -23.18 -7.92
N ILE A 39 -3.78 -21.96 -7.45
CA ILE A 39 -2.76 -21.18 -6.74
C ILE A 39 -2.47 -21.81 -5.38
N ALA A 40 -3.48 -22.25 -4.62
CA ALA A 40 -3.24 -22.96 -3.37
C ALA A 40 -2.48 -24.28 -3.59
N ALA A 41 -2.69 -24.94 -4.74
CA ALA A 41 -1.91 -26.11 -5.16
C ALA A 41 -0.51 -25.77 -5.72
N GLN A 42 -0.23 -24.49 -5.99
CA GLN A 42 1.09 -23.99 -6.35
C GLN A 42 1.75 -23.49 -5.07
N GLU A 43 2.65 -24.29 -4.50
CA GLU A 43 3.48 -23.81 -3.40
C GLU A 43 4.22 -22.55 -3.86
N CYS A 44 4.00 -21.42 -3.17
CA CYS A 44 4.79 -20.22 -3.37
C CYS A 44 6.24 -20.58 -3.04
N PRO A 45 7.21 -20.45 -3.97
CA PRO A 45 8.57 -20.91 -3.70
C PRO A 45 9.15 -20.24 -2.45
N GLU A 46 9.84 -21.00 -1.60
CA GLU A 46 10.36 -20.53 -0.31
C GLU A 46 11.31 -19.33 -0.42
N GLU A 47 11.92 -19.13 -1.58
CA GLU A 47 12.80 -18.00 -1.87
C GLU A 47 12.07 -16.68 -2.17
N VAL A 48 10.75 -16.70 -2.37
CA VAL A 48 9.99 -15.50 -2.71
C VAL A 48 9.84 -14.59 -1.48
N THR A 49 10.24 -13.33 -1.65
CA THR A 49 10.14 -12.29 -0.62
C THR A 49 9.26 -11.12 -1.06
N THR A 50 8.83 -11.08 -2.33
CA THR A 50 8.02 -10.03 -2.91
C THR A 50 6.79 -10.62 -3.59
N LEU A 51 5.61 -10.17 -3.21
CA LEU A 51 4.35 -10.49 -3.89
C LEU A 51 3.89 -9.28 -4.68
N GLU A 52 3.56 -9.48 -5.95
CA GLU A 52 2.99 -8.44 -6.81
C GLU A 52 1.68 -8.95 -7.41
N ILE A 53 0.58 -8.21 -7.21
CA ILE A 53 -0.71 -8.48 -7.84
C ILE A 53 -1.11 -7.26 -8.65
N LEU A 54 -1.20 -7.45 -9.97
CA LEU A 54 -1.62 -6.43 -10.92
C LEU A 54 -2.91 -6.86 -11.61
N GLY A 55 -3.85 -5.95 -11.73
CA GLY A 55 -5.09 -6.16 -12.47
C GLY A 55 -5.25 -5.19 -13.64
N GLU A 56 -5.72 -5.71 -14.77
CA GLU A 56 -6.20 -4.90 -15.89
C GLU A 56 -7.63 -5.33 -16.18
N GLY A 57 -8.61 -4.97 -15.35
CA GLY A 57 -10.00 -5.36 -15.60
C GLY A 57 -11.01 -4.79 -14.61
N ASP A 58 -12.26 -4.71 -15.04
CA ASP A 58 -13.38 -4.23 -14.23
C ASP A 58 -13.85 -5.34 -13.28
N GLY A 59 -14.06 -5.01 -12.00
CA GLY A 59 -14.59 -5.93 -10.99
C GLY A 59 -13.59 -6.34 -9.89
N PRO A 60 -14.09 -6.66 -8.67
CA PRO A 60 -13.26 -7.06 -7.53
C PRO A 60 -12.53 -8.38 -7.78
N ILE A 61 -11.32 -8.49 -7.23
CA ILE A 61 -10.65 -9.78 -7.16
C ILE A 61 -11.33 -10.64 -6.07
N PRO A 62 -11.43 -11.97 -6.25
CA PRO A 62 -11.98 -12.85 -5.23
C PRO A 62 -11.32 -12.66 -3.86
N SER A 63 -12.12 -12.68 -2.80
CA SER A 63 -11.65 -12.54 -1.42
C SER A 63 -10.61 -13.60 -1.03
N THR A 64 -10.69 -14.78 -1.61
CA THR A 64 -9.69 -15.85 -1.48
C THR A 64 -8.29 -15.42 -1.95
N ILE A 65 -8.18 -14.53 -2.93
CA ILE A 65 -6.89 -13.99 -3.40
C ILE A 65 -6.46 -12.82 -2.50
N SER A 66 -7.38 -11.90 -2.23
CA SER A 66 -7.06 -10.66 -1.50
C SER A 66 -6.85 -10.86 0.00
N ARG A 67 -7.41 -11.93 0.58
CA ARG A 67 -7.10 -12.35 1.96
C ARG A 67 -5.81 -13.16 2.08
N MET A 68 -5.22 -13.54 0.95
CA MET A 68 -3.89 -14.17 0.86
C MET A 68 -3.71 -15.46 1.68
N GLU A 69 -4.80 -16.11 2.09
CA GLU A 69 -4.81 -17.35 2.89
C GLU A 69 -4.06 -18.50 2.18
N TRP A 70 -3.98 -18.45 0.85
CA TRP A 70 -3.30 -19.43 -0.01
C TRP A 70 -1.77 -19.40 0.08
N LEU A 71 -1.16 -18.37 0.67
CA LEU A 71 0.30 -18.32 0.86
C LEU A 71 0.78 -19.24 1.98
N GLY A 72 -0.13 -19.70 2.85
CA GLY A 72 0.19 -20.49 4.03
C GLY A 72 1.03 -19.72 5.08
N PRO A 73 1.26 -20.34 6.26
CA PRO A 73 1.88 -19.69 7.42
C PRO A 73 3.40 -19.48 7.31
N PHE A 74 4.05 -20.00 6.27
CA PHE A 74 5.51 -19.99 6.12
C PHE A 74 6.02 -18.96 5.09
N ASN A 75 5.20 -17.99 4.71
CA ASN A 75 5.61 -17.06 3.68
C ASN A 75 6.71 -16.11 4.22
N ARG A 76 7.78 -15.93 3.42
CA ARG A 76 8.88 -14.99 3.70
C ARG A 76 8.62 -13.64 3.05
N ILE A 77 7.35 -13.33 2.77
CA ILE A 77 6.98 -12.13 2.03
C ILE A 77 7.30 -10.92 2.89
N ARG A 78 8.25 -10.13 2.41
CA ARG A 78 8.69 -8.87 3.02
C ARG A 78 8.06 -7.68 2.32
N LYS A 79 7.62 -7.86 1.07
CA LYS A 79 7.09 -6.79 0.22
C LYS A 79 5.82 -7.24 -0.50
N VAL A 80 4.79 -6.40 -0.46
CA VAL A 80 3.53 -6.60 -1.17
C VAL A 80 3.25 -5.37 -2.03
N PHE A 81 3.00 -5.60 -3.31
CA PHE A 81 2.58 -4.57 -4.26
C PHE A 81 1.25 -4.98 -4.87
N LEU A 82 0.21 -4.18 -4.64
CA LEU A 82 -1.08 -4.35 -5.28
C LEU A 82 -1.32 -3.15 -6.18
N SER A 83 -1.68 -3.38 -7.44
CA SER A 83 -1.96 -2.28 -8.38
C SER A 83 -3.13 -2.56 -9.28
N ASP A 84 -3.96 -1.53 -9.49
CA ASP A 84 -5.02 -1.52 -10.50
C ASP A 84 -6.07 -2.63 -10.28
N ILE A 85 -6.42 -2.87 -9.01
CA ILE A 85 -7.41 -3.88 -8.60
C ILE A 85 -8.51 -3.28 -7.74
N GLN A 86 -9.69 -3.91 -7.79
CA GLN A 86 -10.78 -3.64 -6.87
C GLN A 86 -10.79 -4.71 -5.77
N LEU A 87 -10.99 -4.29 -4.52
CA LEU A 87 -10.96 -5.16 -3.34
C LEU A 87 -12.26 -5.00 -2.55
N SER A 88 -12.94 -6.12 -2.30
CA SER A 88 -14.01 -6.19 -1.29
C SER A 88 -13.43 -6.49 0.09
N SER A 89 -12.32 -7.23 0.16
CA SER A 89 -11.56 -7.48 1.38
C SER A 89 -10.06 -7.48 1.13
N LEU A 90 -9.25 -7.25 2.17
CA LEU A 90 -7.79 -7.36 2.13
C LEU A 90 -7.31 -7.80 3.52
N ALA A 91 -6.47 -8.83 3.59
CA ALA A 91 -5.87 -9.28 4.84
C ALA A 91 -4.35 -9.36 4.68
N LEU A 92 -3.65 -8.45 5.35
CA LEU A 92 -2.18 -8.39 5.42
C LEU A 92 -1.71 -8.49 6.88
N ASP A 93 -2.38 -9.33 7.67
CA ASP A 93 -2.18 -9.44 9.11
C ASP A 93 -0.88 -10.14 9.54
N GLU A 94 -0.47 -9.90 10.79
CA GLU A 94 0.74 -10.48 11.38
C GLU A 94 0.73 -12.01 11.41
N GLN A 95 -0.45 -12.64 11.44
CA GLN A 95 -0.55 -14.11 11.46
C GLN A 95 -0.05 -14.69 10.15
N ASN A 96 -0.35 -14.03 9.04
CA ASN A 96 0.07 -14.44 7.71
C ASN A 96 1.38 -13.78 7.28
N PHE A 97 1.69 -12.57 7.74
CA PHE A 97 2.76 -11.72 7.20
C PHE A 97 3.74 -11.20 8.25
N CYS A 98 4.25 -12.10 9.09
CA CYS A 98 5.18 -11.75 10.17
C CYS A 98 6.52 -11.13 9.71
N ALA A 99 6.90 -11.29 8.44
CA ALA A 99 8.10 -10.70 7.86
C ALA A 99 7.85 -9.47 6.98
N LEU A 100 6.59 -9.05 6.83
CA LEU A 100 6.19 -7.97 5.93
C LEU A 100 6.63 -6.61 6.46
N GLU A 101 7.40 -5.89 5.64
CA GLU A 101 7.98 -4.59 5.98
C GLU A 101 7.54 -3.49 5.01
N TYR A 102 7.02 -3.86 3.84
CA TYR A 102 6.80 -2.95 2.73
C TYR A 102 5.49 -3.27 2.02
N VAL A 103 4.54 -2.35 2.06
CA VAL A 103 3.25 -2.49 1.38
C VAL A 103 3.04 -1.28 0.49
N VAL A 104 2.74 -1.50 -0.79
CA VAL A 104 2.29 -0.45 -1.70
C VAL A 104 1.00 -0.88 -2.37
N LEU A 105 -0.02 -0.06 -2.18
CA LEU A 105 -1.33 -0.13 -2.78
C LEU A 105 -1.44 1.04 -3.76
N LYS A 106 -1.63 0.75 -5.04
CA LYS A 106 -1.76 1.76 -6.08
C LYS A 106 -3.05 1.57 -6.86
N ASN A 107 -3.82 2.65 -7.06
CA ASN A 107 -5.06 2.62 -7.83
C ASN A 107 -6.03 1.54 -7.31
N ILE A 108 -6.09 1.36 -5.99
CA ILE A 108 -6.97 0.37 -5.35
C ILE A 108 -8.34 1.00 -5.11
N ARG A 109 -9.40 0.30 -5.49
CA ARG A 109 -10.77 0.68 -5.11
C ARG A 109 -11.29 -0.29 -4.07
N PHE A 110 -11.40 0.18 -2.83
CA PHE A 110 -12.08 -0.54 -1.77
C PHE A 110 -13.60 -0.38 -1.92
N GLN A 111 -14.38 -1.43 -1.69
CA GLN A 111 -15.85 -1.37 -1.74
C GLN A 111 -16.49 -1.31 -0.35
N GLU A 112 -15.93 -2.06 0.61
CA GLU A 112 -16.58 -2.30 1.92
C GLU A 112 -15.66 -2.03 3.11
N ILE A 113 -14.34 -1.97 2.91
CA ILE A 113 -13.35 -1.75 3.97
C ILE A 113 -12.99 -0.27 4.05
N THR A 114 -13.04 0.29 5.27
CA THR A 114 -12.51 1.63 5.52
C THR A 114 -10.98 1.59 5.60
N LEU A 115 -10.30 2.72 5.35
CA LEU A 115 -8.85 2.75 5.49
C LEU A 115 -8.40 2.52 6.94
N GLU A 116 -9.22 2.92 7.91
CA GLU A 116 -8.97 2.66 9.33
C GLU A 116 -8.93 1.16 9.62
N ASP A 117 -9.95 0.41 9.17
CA ASP A 117 -10.00 -1.04 9.32
C ASP A 117 -8.79 -1.70 8.65
N PHE A 118 -8.43 -1.25 7.44
CA PHE A 118 -7.27 -1.78 6.74
C PHE A 118 -5.96 -1.57 7.52
N ILE A 119 -5.72 -0.35 8.03
CA ILE A 119 -4.48 -0.06 8.77
C ILE A 119 -4.39 -0.89 10.05
N GLN A 120 -5.51 -1.15 10.73
CA GLN A 120 -5.53 -1.99 11.93
C GLN A 120 -5.13 -3.44 11.66
N THR A 121 -5.27 -3.91 10.41
CA THR A 121 -4.79 -5.24 10.01
C THR A 121 -3.30 -5.27 9.69
N LEU A 122 -2.63 -4.14 9.50
CA LEU A 122 -1.23 -4.15 9.04
C LEU A 122 -0.26 -4.60 10.15
N PRO A 123 0.87 -5.23 9.79
CA PRO A 123 1.83 -5.70 10.78
C PRO A 123 2.56 -4.55 11.47
N ARG A 124 2.81 -4.66 12.78
CA ARG A 124 3.42 -3.59 13.59
C ARG A 124 4.84 -3.24 13.16
N GLN A 125 5.56 -4.22 12.60
CA GLN A 125 6.93 -4.05 12.08
C GLN A 125 6.99 -3.40 10.68
N LEU A 126 5.85 -2.98 10.12
CA LEU A 126 5.81 -2.37 8.80
C LEU A 126 6.64 -1.07 8.77
N LYS A 127 7.59 -0.99 7.84
CA LYS A 127 8.51 0.15 7.69
C LYS A 127 8.08 1.10 6.59
N HIS A 128 7.36 0.60 5.58
CA HIS A 128 6.90 1.38 4.45
C HIS A 128 5.46 1.04 4.08
N LEU A 129 4.65 2.09 3.96
CA LEU A 129 3.27 2.02 3.51
C LEU A 129 3.05 3.07 2.41
N GLY A 130 2.66 2.61 1.23
CA GLY A 130 2.19 3.45 0.14
C GLY A 130 0.71 3.18 -0.13
N LEU A 131 -0.09 4.23 -0.08
CA LEU A 131 -1.50 4.26 -0.45
C LEU A 131 -1.62 5.32 -1.55
N ILE A 132 -1.52 4.93 -2.80
CA ILE A 132 -1.39 5.86 -3.92
C ILE A 132 -2.66 5.79 -4.75
N ASN A 133 -3.38 6.90 -4.89
CA ASN A 133 -4.63 6.97 -5.64
C ASN A 133 -5.63 5.88 -5.24
N CYS A 134 -5.83 5.70 -3.93
CA CYS A 134 -6.74 4.70 -3.35
C CYS A 134 -8.16 5.25 -3.09
N GLY A 135 -8.45 6.50 -3.47
CA GLY A 135 -9.75 7.15 -3.27
C GLY A 135 -9.86 7.94 -1.95
N PRO A 136 -11.05 8.50 -1.63
CA PRO A 136 -11.23 9.50 -0.56
C PRO A 136 -11.17 8.94 0.87
N PHE A 137 -10.84 7.65 1.05
CA PHE A 137 -10.81 6.96 2.34
C PHE A 137 -9.87 7.59 3.39
N CYS A 138 -9.02 8.53 2.98
CA CYS A 138 -8.03 9.12 3.87
C CYS A 138 -8.56 10.31 4.70
N CYS A 139 -9.78 10.81 4.42
CA CYS A 139 -10.28 12.07 4.98
C CYS A 139 -10.99 11.98 6.36
N GLU A 140 -11.27 10.79 6.89
CA GLU A 140 -12.04 10.65 8.15
C GLU A 140 -11.30 9.85 9.26
N ILE A 141 -10.02 9.54 9.07
CA ILE A 141 -9.30 8.65 9.99
C ILE A 141 -9.03 9.35 11.32
N LYS A 142 -9.81 9.00 12.35
CA LYS A 142 -9.61 9.45 13.73
C LYS A 142 -8.50 8.68 14.47
N GLY A 143 -7.96 7.63 13.84
CA GLY A 143 -6.59 7.16 14.05
C GLY A 143 -6.47 5.68 14.44
N PRO A 144 -5.37 5.00 14.06
CA PRO A 144 -4.80 3.92 14.85
C PRO A 144 -3.70 4.47 15.75
N ASN A 145 -3.84 4.34 17.08
CA ASN A 145 -2.92 4.95 18.04
C ASN A 145 -1.62 4.17 18.28
N ASP A 146 -1.52 2.86 17.94
CA ASP A 146 -0.34 2.05 18.30
C ASP A 146 0.17 1.07 17.21
N PHE A 147 -0.44 1.01 16.02
CA PHE A 147 -0.17 -0.07 15.06
C PHE A 147 0.96 0.20 14.07
N LEU A 148 1.28 1.47 13.77
CA LEU A 148 2.29 1.86 12.77
C LEU A 148 3.55 2.48 13.40
N ILE A 149 3.90 2.08 14.63
CA ILE A 149 4.97 2.70 15.43
C ILE A 149 6.38 2.52 14.83
N GLU A 150 6.57 1.53 13.96
CA GLU A 150 7.83 1.28 13.24
C GLU A 150 7.88 1.91 11.84
N LEU A 151 6.81 2.61 11.42
CA LEU A 151 6.72 3.15 10.06
C LEU A 151 7.75 4.26 9.84
N GLU A 152 8.59 4.08 8.83
CA GLU A 152 9.63 5.04 8.46
C GLU A 152 9.26 5.84 7.20
N GLN A 153 8.38 5.30 6.37
CA GLN A 153 8.01 5.90 5.08
C GLN A 153 6.52 5.74 4.83
N LEU A 154 5.88 6.87 4.53
CA LEU A 154 4.46 6.94 4.22
C LEU A 154 4.27 7.71 2.91
N ASP A 155 3.59 7.09 1.95
CA ASP A 155 3.17 7.73 0.70
C ASP A 155 1.64 7.74 0.63
N LEU A 156 1.06 8.94 0.61
CA LEU A 156 -0.37 9.18 0.46
C LEU A 156 -0.67 10.02 -0.80
N SER A 157 0.20 9.94 -1.81
CA SER A 157 0.04 10.73 -3.03
C SER A 157 -1.27 10.39 -3.79
N LYS A 158 -1.82 11.41 -4.46
CA LYS A 158 -2.99 11.29 -5.35
C LYS A 158 -4.28 10.82 -4.69
N ASN A 159 -4.47 11.05 -3.39
CA ASN A 159 -5.67 10.63 -2.65
C ASN A 159 -6.74 11.72 -2.45
N GLN A 160 -6.59 12.88 -3.09
CA GLN A 160 -7.53 14.01 -2.95
C GLN A 160 -7.70 14.48 -1.48
N LEU A 161 -6.64 14.36 -0.68
CA LEU A 161 -6.63 14.79 0.73
C LEU A 161 -6.83 16.30 0.84
N HIS A 162 -7.82 16.73 1.62
CA HIS A 162 -8.04 18.14 1.94
C HIS A 162 -7.33 18.56 3.23
N GLU A 163 -7.15 17.61 4.15
CA GLU A 163 -6.41 17.74 5.40
C GLU A 163 -5.59 16.47 5.65
N LEU A 164 -4.55 16.59 6.48
CA LEU A 164 -3.77 15.43 6.90
C LEU A 164 -4.36 14.80 8.15
N PRO A 165 -4.51 13.47 8.17
CA PRO A 165 -5.16 12.81 9.28
C PRO A 165 -4.28 12.90 10.54
N PRO A 166 -4.86 13.20 11.73
CA PRO A 166 -4.10 13.52 12.95
C PRO A 166 -3.14 12.41 13.42
N TRP A 167 -3.42 11.15 13.12
CA TRP A 167 -2.56 10.02 13.52
C TRP A 167 -1.16 10.07 12.91
N ILE A 168 -0.92 10.83 11.83
CA ILE A 168 0.44 11.05 11.32
C ILE A 168 1.35 11.65 12.39
N ALA A 169 0.79 12.41 13.34
CA ALA A 169 1.54 12.98 14.47
C ALA A 169 2.15 11.90 15.40
N THR A 170 1.63 10.67 15.41
CA THR A 170 2.11 9.59 16.28
C THR A 170 3.29 8.81 15.69
N LEU A 171 3.61 9.01 14.40
CA LEU A 171 4.62 8.27 13.68
C LEU A 171 6.04 8.76 14.02
N ALA A 172 6.49 8.50 15.25
CA ALA A 172 7.76 9.01 15.79
C ALA A 172 9.00 8.56 14.99
N ARG A 173 8.89 7.47 14.21
CA ARG A 173 9.95 6.96 13.34
C ARG A 173 9.86 7.42 11.88
N LEU A 174 8.83 8.18 11.50
CA LEU A 174 8.62 8.61 10.13
C LEU A 174 9.78 9.49 9.66
N LYS A 175 10.43 9.06 8.58
CA LYS A 175 11.55 9.77 7.94
C LYS A 175 11.10 10.45 6.66
N ARG A 176 10.21 9.81 5.90
CA ARG A 176 9.72 10.32 4.61
C ARG A 176 8.20 10.33 4.57
N LEU A 177 7.64 11.46 4.16
CA LEU A 177 6.20 11.64 3.91
C LEU A 177 5.99 12.19 2.50
N THR A 178 5.25 11.47 1.67
CA THR A 178 4.92 11.89 0.30
C THR A 178 3.44 12.19 0.21
N LEU A 179 3.09 13.41 -0.20
CA LEU A 179 1.71 13.93 -0.25
C LEU A 179 1.37 14.55 -1.60
N ASP A 180 2.13 14.23 -2.65
CA ASP A 180 1.98 14.87 -3.95
C ASP A 180 0.59 14.62 -4.56
N GLY A 181 0.07 15.60 -5.31
CA GLY A 181 -1.19 15.45 -6.05
C GLY A 181 -2.43 15.33 -5.16
N ASN A 182 -2.42 15.98 -4.00
CA ASN A 182 -3.57 16.06 -3.09
C ASN A 182 -4.27 17.42 -3.23
N GLN A 183 -5.22 17.72 -2.33
CA GLN A 183 -6.00 18.96 -2.30
C GLN A 183 -5.71 19.77 -1.03
N LEU A 184 -4.49 19.63 -0.49
CA LEU A 184 -4.08 20.28 0.75
C LEU A 184 -3.95 21.79 0.52
N LYS A 185 -4.59 22.56 1.39
CA LYS A 185 -4.46 24.03 1.40
C LYS A 185 -3.59 24.54 2.53
N THR A 186 -3.38 23.73 3.56
CA THR A 186 -2.55 24.01 4.72
C THR A 186 -1.86 22.73 5.16
N LEU A 187 -0.85 22.86 6.02
CA LEU A 187 -0.23 21.73 6.72
C LEU A 187 -0.36 21.93 8.22
N PRO A 188 -0.62 20.85 8.98
CA PRO A 188 -0.71 20.93 10.42
C PRO A 188 0.69 21.12 11.06
N LEU A 189 0.74 21.90 12.13
CA LEU A 189 1.99 22.24 12.82
C LEU A 189 2.72 21.04 13.42
N TYR A 190 2.01 19.95 13.75
CA TYR A 190 2.61 18.75 14.32
C TYR A 190 3.64 18.10 13.40
N LEU A 191 3.58 18.31 12.07
CA LEU A 191 4.56 17.76 11.14
C LEU A 191 5.99 18.24 11.45
N LYS A 192 6.14 19.46 11.97
CA LYS A 192 7.45 19.99 12.41
C LYS A 192 7.97 19.30 13.67
N GLN A 193 7.07 18.69 14.44
CA GLN A 193 7.37 18.03 15.70
C GLN A 193 7.75 16.56 15.50
N LEU A 194 7.59 16.01 14.30
CA LEU A 194 8.02 14.65 13.99
C LEU A 194 9.55 14.56 14.03
N PRO A 195 10.13 13.83 15.00
CA PRO A 195 11.55 13.96 15.36
C PRO A 195 12.52 13.38 14.33
N LYS A 196 12.01 12.58 13.38
CA LYS A 196 12.81 11.89 12.36
C LYS A 196 12.48 12.32 10.93
N LEU A 197 11.45 13.16 10.74
CA LEU A 197 11.00 13.56 9.40
C LEU A 197 12.07 14.43 8.76
N ASN A 198 12.63 13.97 7.63
CA ASN A 198 13.69 14.67 6.91
C ASN A 198 13.42 14.80 5.41
N HIS A 199 12.31 14.23 4.94
CA HIS A 199 11.86 14.36 3.58
C HIS A 199 10.33 14.50 3.57
N LEU A 200 9.87 15.58 2.96
CA LEU A 200 8.46 15.90 2.82
C LEU A 200 8.23 16.37 1.38
N SER A 201 7.44 15.61 0.63
CA SER A 201 7.06 15.93 -0.75
C SER A 201 5.60 16.40 -0.79
N LEU A 202 5.36 17.53 -1.45
CA LEU A 202 4.12 18.30 -1.38
C LEU A 202 3.66 18.80 -2.75
N ASP A 203 4.23 18.28 -3.82
CA ASP A 203 4.03 18.79 -5.17
C ASP A 203 2.55 18.61 -5.59
N ASP A 204 2.10 19.38 -6.57
CA ASP A 204 0.74 19.28 -7.09
C ASP A 204 -0.38 19.43 -6.03
N ASN A 205 -0.16 20.26 -5.00
CA ASN A 205 -1.19 20.68 -4.04
C ASN A 205 -1.57 22.17 -4.24
N PRO A 206 -2.84 22.55 -4.02
CA PRO A 206 -3.35 23.90 -4.27
C PRO A 206 -2.98 24.90 -3.15
N PHE A 207 -1.70 24.99 -2.77
CA PHE A 207 -1.22 25.95 -1.79
C PHE A 207 -1.22 27.38 -2.35
N SER A 208 -1.70 28.34 -1.56
CA SER A 208 -1.51 29.76 -1.86
C SER A 208 -0.03 30.14 -1.73
N GLU A 209 0.39 31.23 -2.38
CA GLU A 209 1.76 31.74 -2.26
C GLU A 209 2.16 32.04 -0.81
N GLU A 210 1.21 32.52 0.00
CA GLU A 210 1.40 32.72 1.44
C GLU A 210 1.71 31.39 2.15
N THR A 211 0.92 30.34 1.88
CA THR A 211 1.15 29.02 2.47
C THR A 211 2.46 28.40 2.00
N LYS A 212 2.84 28.53 0.72
CA LYS A 212 4.15 28.07 0.23
C LYS A 212 5.29 28.75 0.99
N GLY A 213 5.21 30.07 1.18
CA GLY A 213 6.20 30.82 1.97
C GLY A 213 6.25 30.42 3.45
N GLN A 214 5.13 29.99 4.03
CA GLN A 214 5.10 29.41 5.38
C GLN A 214 5.77 28.03 5.41
N ILE A 215 5.43 27.15 4.49
CA ILE A 215 6.00 25.79 4.40
C ILE A 215 7.51 25.83 4.14
N GLN A 216 7.97 26.71 3.26
CA GLN A 216 9.39 26.90 2.98
C GLN A 216 10.18 27.27 4.26
N ARG A 217 9.67 28.23 5.05
CA ARG A 217 10.29 28.63 6.32
C ARG A 217 10.29 27.51 7.36
N ASP A 218 9.26 26.69 7.34
CA ASP A 218 9.01 25.69 8.37
C ASP A 218 9.74 24.36 8.15
N PHE A 219 9.91 23.97 6.89
CA PHE A 219 10.42 22.66 6.50
C PHE A 219 11.67 22.73 5.60
N ASN A 220 12.18 23.94 5.30
CA ASN A 220 13.29 24.17 4.37
C ASN A 220 13.06 23.51 2.99
N LEU A 221 11.81 23.51 2.52
CA LEU A 221 11.41 22.96 1.21
C LEU A 221 11.37 24.05 0.15
N TRP A 222 11.53 23.64 -1.11
CA TRP A 222 11.42 24.50 -2.29
C TRP A 222 10.24 23.99 -3.13
N PHE A 223 9.42 24.91 -3.64
CA PHE A 223 8.25 24.66 -4.49
C PHE A 223 8.53 25.06 -5.93
#